data_AF-A0A3E0WSV7-F1
#
_entry.id   AF-A0A3E0WSV7-F1
#
_cell.length_a   1.000
_cell.length_b   1.000
_cell.length_c   1.000
_cell.angle_alpha   90.00
_cell.angle_beta   90.00
_cell.angle_gamma   90.00
#
_symmetry.space_group_name_H-M   'P 1'
#
loop_
_entity.id
_entity.type
_entity.pdbx_description
1 polymer ?
#
loop_
_entity_poly.entity_id
_entity_poly.type
_entity_poly.pdbx_seq_one_letter_code
_entity_poly.pdbx_strand_id
1 'polypeptide(L)'
;MSLNYASLICAAALTVVAVSACNSDSSSSRPATDDELMQYLVGSNLRFGMAHDLIRDTDTITQTCLFGSRYRDEWDDETDAFLGYWDREQEILLPPHAELECLSWRWNDDLIPVKTNGSELAERAMDEIERVFNRHVFDRHSIANVPDDEIDAGIIVSMGTSPVPDGADPRAFCANVAVGPNDLSPISNNIWQDDASYEIDFPVFINLGNPDCSPNLNIVIHEFGHAMGLEGHFPGFGMGGAISNNFWLVLFSLYNNPPGTREQDLLLHRPFGF
;
A
#
# COMPACT_ATOMS: atom_id res chain seq x y z
N MET A 1 44.78 -1.13 -34.48
CA MET A 1 43.36 -1.54 -34.44
C MET A 1 43.17 -2.42 -33.22
N SER A 2 42.74 -1.84 -32.10
CA SER A 2 42.34 -2.57 -30.89
C SER A 2 40.95 -2.08 -30.52
N LEU A 3 40.00 -3.01 -30.40
CA LEU A 3 38.67 -2.73 -29.88
C LEU A 3 38.75 -2.84 -28.36
N ASN A 4 38.51 -1.72 -27.68
CA ASN A 4 38.36 -1.64 -26.23
C ASN A 4 36.96 -2.14 -25.84
N TYR A 5 36.91 -3.01 -24.82
CA TYR A 5 35.70 -3.40 -24.13
C TYR A 5 35.09 -2.17 -23.44
N ALA A 6 33.94 -1.73 -23.92
CA ALA A 6 33.05 -0.84 -23.18
C ALA A 6 32.15 -1.72 -22.31
N SER A 7 32.35 -1.63 -21.00
CA SER A 7 31.46 -2.11 -19.95
C SER A 7 30.08 -1.46 -20.11
N LEU A 8 29.09 -2.25 -20.55
CA LEU A 8 27.67 -1.91 -20.41
C LEU A 8 27.25 -2.22 -18.96
N ILE A 9 27.11 -1.17 -18.16
CA ILE A 9 26.29 -1.20 -16.94
C ILE A 9 24.87 -0.98 -17.43
N CYS A 10 24.11 -2.06 -17.62
CA CYS A 10 22.68 -1.97 -17.92
C CYS A 10 21.89 -1.96 -16.62
N ALA A 11 21.18 -0.84 -16.45
CA ALA A 11 20.13 -0.55 -15.50
C ALA A 11 19.42 -1.78 -14.91
N ALA A 12 19.62 -1.99 -13.61
CA ALA A 12 18.59 -2.59 -12.79
C ALA A 12 17.35 -1.71 -12.93
N ALA A 13 16.24 -2.30 -13.41
CA ALA A 13 14.92 -1.75 -13.19
C ALA A 13 14.64 -1.83 -11.68
N LEU A 14 15.21 -0.85 -10.96
CA LEU A 14 14.68 -0.42 -9.69
C LEU A 14 13.22 -0.10 -10.00
N THR A 15 12.30 -0.94 -9.57
CA THR A 15 10.95 -0.47 -9.28
C THR A 15 11.14 0.51 -8.13
N VAL A 16 11.57 1.72 -8.47
CA VAL A 16 11.19 2.90 -7.74
C VAL A 16 9.68 2.74 -7.67
N VAL A 17 9.17 2.33 -6.50
CA VAL A 17 7.83 2.72 -6.10
C VAL A 17 7.88 4.21 -6.33
N ALA A 18 7.34 4.64 -7.47
CA ALA A 18 7.28 6.03 -7.78
C ALA A 18 6.42 6.57 -6.67
N VAL A 19 7.06 7.21 -5.70
CA VAL A 19 6.45 8.18 -4.80
C VAL A 19 6.02 9.30 -5.75
N SER A 20 4.96 9.02 -6.51
CA SER A 20 4.42 9.91 -7.51
C SER A 20 3.63 10.93 -6.73
N ALA A 21 4.06 12.19 -6.83
CA ALA A 21 3.40 13.34 -6.24
C ALA A 21 1.86 13.22 -6.34
N CYS A 22 1.21 12.97 -5.21
CA CYS A 22 -0.24 13.02 -5.12
C CYS A 22 -0.67 14.49 -5.23
N ASN A 23 -1.17 14.89 -6.40
CA ASN A 23 -1.70 16.24 -6.56
C ASN A 23 -2.98 16.41 -5.70
N SER A 24 -3.16 17.61 -5.18
CA SER A 24 -4.23 18.01 -4.24
C SER A 24 -5.65 17.82 -4.76
N ASP A 25 -5.81 17.67 -6.07
CA ASP A 25 -7.10 17.71 -6.73
C ASP A 25 -7.70 16.30 -6.76
N SER A 26 -8.89 16.14 -6.18
CA SER A 26 -9.71 14.94 -6.41
C SER A 26 -10.05 14.89 -7.89
N SER A 27 -9.31 14.12 -8.68
CA SER A 27 -9.64 13.98 -10.10
C SER A 27 -10.96 13.22 -10.21
N SER A 28 -11.87 13.71 -11.07
CA SER A 28 -13.08 12.99 -11.43
C SER A 28 -12.70 11.80 -12.31
N SER A 29 -12.12 10.76 -11.73
CA SER A 29 -12.04 9.47 -12.40
C SER A 29 -13.47 9.05 -12.71
N ARG A 30 -13.74 8.59 -13.93
CA ARG A 30 -15.00 7.90 -14.21
C ARG A 30 -15.21 6.82 -13.15
N PRO A 31 -16.45 6.54 -12.72
CA PRO A 31 -16.71 5.41 -11.87
C PRO A 31 -16.09 4.15 -12.49
N ALA A 32 -15.27 3.45 -11.72
CA ALA A 32 -14.72 2.17 -12.13
C ALA A 32 -15.83 1.12 -12.22
N THR A 33 -15.68 0.15 -13.12
CA THR A 33 -16.53 -1.04 -13.15
C THR A 33 -16.22 -1.96 -11.97
N ASP A 34 -17.09 -2.93 -11.68
CA ASP A 34 -16.81 -3.93 -10.64
C ASP A 34 -15.52 -4.70 -10.93
N ASP A 35 -15.27 -5.07 -12.20
CA ASP A 35 -14.02 -5.73 -12.60
C ASP A 35 -12.78 -4.87 -12.32
N GLU A 36 -12.86 -3.56 -12.59
CA GLU A 36 -11.77 -2.62 -12.31
C GLU A 36 -11.56 -2.43 -10.80
N LEU A 37 -12.65 -2.34 -10.02
CA LEU A 37 -12.57 -2.23 -8.56
C LEU A 37 -11.98 -3.47 -7.92
N MET A 38 -12.32 -4.67 -8.43
CA MET A 38 -11.69 -5.91 -7.99
C MET A 38 -10.20 -5.91 -8.32
N GLN A 39 -9.80 -5.49 -9.52
CA GLN A 39 -8.38 -5.37 -9.88
C GLN A 39 -7.64 -4.39 -8.96
N TYR A 40 -8.28 -3.28 -8.58
CA TYR A 40 -7.68 -2.33 -7.64
C TYR A 40 -7.57 -2.90 -6.23
N LEU A 41 -8.61 -3.59 -5.75
CA LEU A 41 -8.58 -4.28 -4.45
C LEU A 41 -7.47 -5.32 -4.40
N VAL A 42 -7.36 -6.15 -5.44
CA VAL A 42 -6.31 -7.17 -5.54
C VAL A 42 -4.93 -6.52 -5.62
N GLY A 43 -4.72 -5.62 -6.58
CA GLY A 43 -3.40 -5.03 -6.84
C GLY A 43 -2.88 -4.11 -5.74
N SER A 44 -3.77 -3.51 -4.94
CA SER A 44 -3.35 -2.64 -3.83
C SER A 44 -3.08 -3.40 -2.53
N ASN A 45 -3.75 -4.53 -2.30
CA ASN A 45 -3.79 -5.15 -0.97
C ASN A 45 -3.28 -6.59 -0.90
N LEU A 46 -3.40 -7.40 -1.96
CA LEU A 46 -3.02 -8.81 -1.85
C LEU A 46 -1.51 -9.02 -1.85
N ARG A 47 -1.07 -9.96 -1.00
CA ARG A 47 0.31 -10.46 -0.92
C ARG A 47 0.29 -11.98 -0.92
N PHE A 48 1.42 -12.59 -1.28
CA PHE A 48 1.56 -14.03 -1.12
C PHE A 48 1.57 -14.41 0.36
N GLY A 49 0.67 -15.32 0.74
CA GLY A 49 0.87 -16.15 1.93
C GLY A 49 1.71 -17.35 1.54
N MET A 50 2.81 -17.58 2.25
CA MET A 50 3.61 -18.79 2.01
C MET A 50 3.01 -20.00 2.71
N ALA A 51 3.01 -21.14 2.02
CA ALA A 51 3.01 -22.44 2.68
C ALA A 51 4.38 -22.61 3.36
N HIS A 52 4.33 -22.67 4.70
CA HIS A 52 5.37 -22.68 5.75
C HIS A 52 6.72 -23.42 5.54
N ASP A 53 7.00 -24.06 4.39
CA ASP A 53 8.11 -25.01 4.23
C ASP A 53 9.08 -24.76 3.06
N LEU A 54 8.92 -23.74 2.21
CA LEU A 54 9.63 -23.69 0.91
C LEU A 54 10.71 -22.61 0.70
N ILE A 55 10.79 -21.53 1.49
CA ILE A 55 11.78 -20.46 1.24
C ILE A 55 12.39 -19.98 2.57
N ARG A 56 13.52 -20.58 2.97
CA ARG A 56 14.29 -20.17 4.16
C ARG A 56 15.49 -19.27 3.87
N ASP A 57 15.75 -18.88 2.61
CA ASP A 57 17.11 -18.46 2.22
C ASP A 57 17.23 -17.33 1.17
N THR A 58 16.27 -16.38 1.08
CA THR A 58 16.43 -15.25 0.15
C THR A 58 15.93 -13.91 0.70
N ASP A 59 16.87 -13.07 1.14
CA ASP A 59 16.68 -11.73 1.75
C ASP A 59 16.13 -10.61 0.82
N THR A 60 15.74 -10.89 -0.43
CA THR A 60 15.32 -9.83 -1.37
C THR A 60 14.35 -10.35 -2.44
N ILE A 61 13.09 -10.57 -2.09
CA ILE A 61 12.02 -10.74 -3.09
C ILE A 61 10.91 -9.72 -2.80
N THR A 62 10.78 -8.71 -3.65
CA THR A 62 9.59 -7.84 -3.69
C THR A 62 8.48 -8.63 -4.38
N GLN A 63 7.57 -9.18 -3.59
CA GLN A 63 6.56 -10.13 -4.04
C GLN A 63 5.18 -9.45 -4.02
N THR A 64 4.85 -8.78 -5.11
CA THR A 64 3.49 -8.29 -5.37
C THR A 64 2.73 -9.40 -6.11
N CYS A 65 1.46 -9.64 -5.75
CA CYS A 65 0.54 -10.39 -6.61
C CYS A 65 0.32 -9.57 -7.89
N LEU A 66 1.29 -9.58 -8.80
CA LEU A 66 1.23 -8.84 -10.04
C LEU A 66 0.21 -9.53 -10.94
N PHE A 67 -0.92 -8.87 -11.15
CA PHE A 67 -1.56 -8.96 -12.44
C PHE A 67 -0.58 -8.42 -13.48
N GLY A 68 -0.17 -9.29 -14.41
CA GLY A 68 0.20 -8.82 -15.74
C GLY A 68 -0.95 -7.94 -16.21
N SER A 69 -0.74 -6.63 -16.23
CA SER A 69 -1.69 -5.69 -16.78
C SER A 69 -2.05 -6.20 -18.17
N ARG A 70 -3.32 -6.53 -18.42
CA ARG A 70 -3.84 -6.55 -19.78
C ARG A 70 -3.84 -5.11 -20.30
N TYR A 71 -2.65 -4.59 -20.63
CA TYR A 71 -2.54 -3.64 -21.71
C TYR A 71 -2.87 -4.43 -22.97
N ARG A 72 -4.16 -4.41 -23.29
CA ARG A 72 -4.76 -5.07 -24.43
C ARG A 72 -4.32 -4.34 -25.70
N ASP A 73 -3.12 -4.65 -26.16
CA ASP A 73 -2.72 -4.46 -27.56
C ASP A 73 -1.99 -5.75 -28.00
N GLU A 74 -2.73 -6.58 -28.72
CA GLU A 74 -2.26 -7.62 -29.65
C GLU A 74 -1.33 -8.75 -29.13
N TRP A 75 -1.72 -9.56 -28.15
CA TRP A 75 -1.18 -10.94 -28.06
C TRP A 75 -2.30 -11.92 -27.68
N ASP A 76 -2.24 -13.10 -28.29
CA ASP A 76 -3.29 -14.11 -28.46
C ASP A 76 -4.10 -14.50 -27.20
N ASP A 77 -5.33 -14.95 -27.48
CA ASP A 77 -6.23 -15.63 -26.56
C ASP A 77 -5.52 -16.81 -25.87
N GLU A 78 -5.75 -16.95 -24.55
CA GLU A 78 -5.17 -17.95 -23.63
C GLU A 78 -3.75 -17.65 -23.11
N THR A 79 -3.65 -16.68 -22.20
CA THR A 79 -2.58 -16.68 -21.19
C THR A 79 -3.20 -16.68 -19.80
N ASP A 80 -3.08 -17.82 -19.13
CA ASP A 80 -3.30 -17.95 -17.69
C ASP A 80 -2.39 -16.93 -16.97
N ALA A 81 -2.90 -16.30 -15.92
CA ALA A 81 -2.09 -15.45 -15.06
C ALA A 81 -0.91 -16.27 -14.54
N PHE A 82 0.31 -15.90 -14.92
CA PHE A 82 1.51 -16.64 -14.57
C PHE A 82 2.33 -15.88 -13.54
N LEU A 83 2.59 -16.54 -12.41
CA LEU A 83 3.55 -16.13 -11.39
C LEU A 83 4.98 -16.44 -11.84
N GLY A 84 5.85 -15.42 -11.84
CA GLY A 84 7.30 -15.60 -11.94
C GLY A 84 7.99 -15.10 -10.68
N TYR A 85 8.96 -15.84 -10.17
CA TYR A 85 9.95 -15.33 -9.23
C TYR A 85 11.16 -14.88 -10.03
N TRP A 86 11.84 -13.81 -9.62
CA TRP A 86 13.12 -13.44 -10.19
C TRP A 86 14.21 -13.72 -9.17
N ASP A 87 15.23 -14.48 -9.58
CA ASP A 87 16.48 -14.52 -8.82
C ASP A 87 17.35 -13.29 -9.11
N ARG A 88 18.54 -13.23 -8.50
CA ARG A 88 19.50 -12.12 -8.71
C ARG A 88 20.00 -12.02 -10.15
N GLU A 89 19.80 -13.06 -10.96
CA GLU A 89 20.23 -13.16 -12.37
C GLU A 89 19.07 -12.89 -13.34
N GLN A 90 17.89 -12.52 -12.83
CA GLN A 90 16.65 -12.30 -13.57
C GLN A 90 16.09 -13.56 -14.26
N GLU A 91 16.47 -14.76 -13.82
CA GLU A 91 15.83 -15.98 -14.30
C GLU A 91 14.47 -16.19 -13.60
N ILE A 92 13.46 -16.60 -14.38
CA ILE A 92 12.14 -16.95 -13.86
C ILE A 92 12.28 -18.25 -13.07
N LEU A 93 12.27 -18.18 -11.74
CA LEU A 93 12.09 -19.36 -10.91
C LEU A 93 10.59 -19.67 -10.86
N LEU A 94 10.20 -20.78 -11.50
CA LEU A 94 8.92 -21.40 -11.24
C LEU A 94 9.03 -22.21 -9.95
N PRO A 95 8.27 -21.91 -8.89
CA PRO A 95 8.25 -22.80 -7.75
C PRO A 95 7.61 -24.11 -8.21
N PRO A 96 8.26 -25.26 -7.97
CA PRO A 96 7.60 -26.53 -8.18
C PRO A 96 6.49 -26.67 -7.11
N HIS A 97 5.24 -26.46 -7.53
CA HIS A 97 4.03 -26.88 -6.80
C HIS A 97 3.71 -26.22 -5.45
N ALA A 98 4.19 -25.01 -5.17
CA ALA A 98 3.61 -24.22 -4.08
C ALA A 98 2.30 -23.58 -4.57
N GLU A 99 1.16 -23.95 -3.98
CA GLU A 99 -0.08 -23.17 -4.11
C GLU A 99 0.17 -21.83 -3.40
N LEU A 100 0.53 -20.82 -4.18
CA LEU A 100 0.71 -19.48 -3.67
C LEU A 100 -0.64 -18.80 -3.65
N GLU A 101 -1.11 -18.50 -2.44
CA GLU A 101 -2.39 -17.83 -2.25
C GLU A 101 -2.15 -16.34 -2.04
N CYS A 102 -2.85 -15.53 -2.82
CA CYS A 102 -2.89 -14.08 -2.65
C CYS A 102 -3.92 -13.75 -1.56
N LEU A 103 -3.45 -13.21 -0.43
CA LEU A 103 -4.21 -13.00 0.80
C LEU A 103 -4.20 -11.51 1.19
N SER A 104 -5.34 -11.04 1.73
CA SER A 104 -5.53 -9.64 2.11
C SER A 104 -4.93 -9.33 3.48
N TRP A 105 -4.09 -8.30 3.57
CA TRP A 105 -3.50 -7.82 4.82
C TRP A 105 -4.20 -6.55 5.29
N ARG A 106 -4.64 -6.52 6.55
CA ARG A 106 -5.21 -5.32 7.18
C ARG A 106 -5.12 -5.41 8.69
N TRP A 107 -5.39 -4.31 9.38
CA TRP A 107 -5.67 -4.36 10.81
C TRP A 107 -6.85 -5.32 11.07
N ASN A 108 -6.83 -5.98 12.21
CA ASN A 108 -7.89 -6.90 12.63
C ASN A 108 -9.23 -6.18 12.86
N ASP A 109 -10.23 -6.93 13.32
CA ASP A 109 -11.58 -6.39 13.54
C ASP A 109 -11.70 -5.55 14.82
N ASP A 110 -10.62 -5.39 15.60
CA ASP A 110 -10.58 -4.42 16.69
C ASP A 110 -10.38 -2.99 16.16
N LEU A 111 -10.57 -2.01 17.02
CA LEU A 111 -10.28 -0.61 16.67
C LEU A 111 -8.77 -0.42 16.48
N ILE A 112 -8.39 0.19 15.36
CA ILE A 112 -7.00 0.50 15.02
C ILE A 112 -6.46 1.54 15.99
N PRO A 113 -5.43 1.25 16.80
CA PRO A 113 -4.83 2.24 17.69
C PRO A 113 -4.22 3.38 16.87
N VAL A 114 -4.57 4.64 17.19
CA VAL A 114 -4.02 5.81 16.51
C VAL A 114 -3.53 6.85 17.52
N LYS A 115 -2.31 7.35 17.30
CA LYS A 115 -1.77 8.52 17.95
C LYS A 115 -1.62 9.65 16.94
N THR A 116 -2.45 10.69 17.06
CA THR A 116 -2.46 11.81 16.09
C THR A 116 -1.39 12.86 16.35
N ASN A 117 -0.72 12.82 17.51
CA ASN A 117 0.27 13.81 17.94
C ASN A 117 -0.23 15.27 17.79
N GLY A 118 -1.53 15.49 18.00
CA GLY A 118 -2.16 16.81 17.91
C GLY A 118 -2.50 17.29 16.49
N SER A 119 -2.40 16.43 15.47
CA SER A 119 -2.76 16.78 14.10
C SER A 119 -4.27 16.87 13.90
N GLU A 120 -4.81 18.09 13.81
CA GLU A 120 -6.23 18.32 13.49
C GLU A 120 -6.63 17.74 12.12
N LEU A 121 -5.70 17.70 11.15
CA LEU A 121 -5.97 17.09 9.85
C LEU A 121 -6.11 15.57 9.94
N ALA A 122 -5.32 14.91 10.80
CA ALA A 122 -5.46 13.47 11.03
C ALA A 122 -6.77 13.13 11.73
N GLU A 123 -7.18 13.91 12.73
CA GLU A 123 -8.49 13.75 13.38
C GLU A 123 -9.65 13.85 12.36
N ARG A 124 -9.59 14.85 11.48
CA ARG A 124 -10.59 15.02 10.42
C ARG A 124 -10.56 13.91 9.37
N ALA A 125 -9.39 13.36 9.07
CA ALA A 125 -9.27 12.23 8.14
C ALA A 125 -9.91 10.98 8.74
N MET A 126 -9.65 10.68 10.02
CA MET A 126 -10.30 9.59 10.74
C MET A 126 -11.82 9.78 10.80
N ASP A 127 -12.30 10.98 11.11
CA ASP A 127 -13.74 11.29 11.11
C ASP A 127 -14.39 11.01 9.75
N GLU A 128 -13.73 11.38 8.66
CA GLU A 128 -14.27 11.18 7.31
C GLU A 128 -14.30 9.69 6.93
N ILE A 129 -13.25 8.93 7.29
CA ILE A 129 -13.21 7.47 7.07
C ILE A 129 -14.32 6.78 7.86
N GLU A 130 -14.46 7.09 9.16
CA GLU A 130 -15.53 6.53 10.01
C GLU A 130 -16.93 6.93 9.54
N ARG A 131 -17.08 8.14 8.98
CA ARG A 131 -18.32 8.60 8.36
C ARG A 131 -18.68 7.75 7.14
N VAL A 132 -17.73 7.45 6.26
CA VAL A 132 -17.96 6.60 5.07
C VAL A 132 -18.24 5.15 5.49
N PHE A 133 -17.52 4.66 6.49
CA PHE A 133 -17.68 3.31 6.99
C PHE A 133 -18.96 3.10 7.80
N ASN A 134 -19.54 4.20 8.32
CA ASN A 134 -20.68 4.19 9.22
C ASN A 134 -20.44 3.30 10.46
N ARG A 135 -19.20 3.29 10.96
CA ARG A 135 -18.77 2.63 12.21
C ARG A 135 -17.48 3.27 12.70
N HIS A 136 -17.20 3.09 13.99
CA HIS A 136 -15.88 3.39 14.54
C HIS A 136 -14.87 2.34 14.06
N VAL A 137 -13.70 2.80 13.64
CA VAL A 137 -12.57 1.94 13.27
C VAL A 137 -11.27 2.36 13.93
N PHE A 138 -11.19 3.56 14.52
CA PHE A 138 -9.97 4.03 15.18
C PHE A 138 -10.15 4.12 16.70
N ASP A 139 -9.19 3.58 17.44
CA ASP A 139 -9.00 3.84 18.86
C ASP A 139 -8.02 5.00 19.03
N ARG A 140 -8.57 6.17 19.32
CA ARG A 140 -7.82 7.42 19.49
C ARG A 140 -7.27 7.61 20.90
N HIS A 141 -7.36 6.60 21.77
CA HIS A 141 -7.09 6.74 23.20
C HIS A 141 -6.06 5.78 23.74
N SER A 142 -6.03 4.51 23.32
CA SER A 142 -5.13 3.49 23.89
C SER A 142 -3.66 3.88 23.85
N ILE A 143 -3.20 4.46 22.74
CA ILE A 143 -1.79 4.84 22.54
C ILE A 143 -1.54 6.36 22.61
N ALA A 144 -2.56 7.17 22.90
CA ALA A 144 -2.48 8.63 22.79
C ALA A 144 -1.38 9.26 23.69
N ASN A 145 -1.13 8.66 24.85
CA ASN A 145 -0.14 9.12 25.83
C ASN A 145 1.11 8.22 25.93
N VAL A 146 1.22 7.23 25.05
CA VAL A 146 2.39 6.33 25.00
C VAL A 146 3.48 7.01 24.18
N PRO A 147 4.76 7.06 24.64
CA PRO A 147 5.88 7.53 23.82
C PRO A 147 5.96 6.78 22.48
N ASP A 148 6.35 7.46 21.40
CA ASP A 148 6.33 6.86 20.04
C ASP A 148 7.22 5.62 19.93
N ASP A 149 8.33 5.58 20.69
CA ASP A 149 9.29 4.48 20.77
C ASP A 149 8.85 3.33 21.69
N GLU A 150 7.74 3.48 22.41
CA GLU A 150 7.14 2.46 23.28
C GLU A 150 5.84 1.87 22.69
N ILE A 151 5.44 2.28 21.48
CA ILE A 151 4.26 1.73 20.81
C ILE A 151 4.68 0.48 20.05
N ASP A 152 4.11 -0.67 20.43
CA ASP A 152 4.37 -1.95 19.77
C ASP A 152 3.52 -2.14 18.50
N ALA A 153 2.31 -1.57 18.46
CA ALA A 153 1.39 -1.65 17.32
C ALA A 153 0.47 -0.42 17.26
N GLY A 154 0.29 0.16 16.08
CA GLY A 154 -0.65 1.26 15.85
C GLY A 154 -0.19 2.23 14.77
N ILE A 155 -1.08 3.16 14.40
CA ILE A 155 -0.78 4.26 13.49
C ILE A 155 -0.31 5.47 14.29
N ILE A 156 0.87 5.99 13.95
CA ILE A 156 1.50 7.14 14.60
C ILE A 156 1.64 8.26 13.57
N VAL A 157 1.00 9.40 13.82
CA VAL A 157 1.14 10.57 12.95
C VAL A 157 2.37 11.35 13.36
N SER A 158 3.29 11.57 12.43
CA SER A 158 4.53 12.31 12.66
C SER A 158 4.56 13.56 11.76
N MET A 159 4.52 14.74 12.39
CA MET A 159 4.43 16.02 11.69
C MET A 159 5.82 16.57 11.34
N GLY A 160 5.97 17.09 10.11
CA GLY A 160 7.21 17.69 9.61
C GLY A 160 8.30 16.67 9.26
N THR A 161 7.96 15.39 9.17
CA THR A 161 8.91 14.29 9.00
C THR A 161 8.76 13.55 7.68
N SER A 162 8.04 14.09 6.69
CA SER A 162 8.05 13.49 5.36
C SER A 162 9.41 13.75 4.71
N PRO A 163 10.21 12.70 4.43
CA PRO A 163 11.56 12.86 3.93
C PRO A 163 11.55 13.24 2.45
N VAL A 164 12.48 14.12 2.09
CA VAL A 164 12.69 14.55 0.70
C VAL A 164 14.03 14.00 0.23
N PRO A 165 14.07 13.09 -0.76
CA PRO A 165 15.32 12.63 -1.35
C PRO A 165 16.15 13.78 -1.91
N ASP A 166 17.48 13.67 -1.83
CA ASP A 166 18.39 14.68 -2.39
C ASP A 166 18.11 14.91 -3.88
N GLY A 167 17.83 16.18 -4.24
CA GLY A 167 17.53 16.59 -5.61
C GLY A 167 16.09 16.36 -6.07
N ALA A 168 15.22 15.81 -5.22
CA ALA A 168 13.79 15.71 -5.51
C ALA A 168 13.07 17.06 -5.28
N ASP A 169 11.87 17.21 -5.87
CA ASP A 169 10.97 18.32 -5.55
C ASP A 169 10.30 18.03 -4.19
N PRO A 170 10.52 18.85 -3.14
CA PRO A 170 9.89 18.66 -1.84
C PRO A 170 8.36 18.57 -1.88
N ARG A 171 7.72 19.19 -2.87
CA ARG A 171 6.25 19.17 -3.01
C ARG A 171 5.72 17.81 -3.46
N ALA A 172 6.56 16.99 -4.09
CA ALA A 172 6.22 15.62 -4.46
C ALA A 172 6.25 14.66 -3.27
N PHE A 173 6.89 15.05 -2.17
CA PHE A 173 7.09 14.26 -0.95
C PHE A 173 6.42 14.95 0.24
N CYS A 174 5.17 15.37 0.04
CA CYS A 174 4.42 16.14 1.04
C CYS A 174 3.95 15.27 2.20
N ALA A 175 3.79 13.98 1.97
CA ALA A 175 3.46 12.98 2.97
C ALA A 175 3.87 11.60 2.46
N ASN A 176 3.99 10.65 3.38
CA ASN A 176 4.17 9.24 3.08
C ASN A 176 3.84 8.37 4.29
N VAL A 177 3.61 7.08 4.07
CA VAL A 177 3.56 6.06 5.12
C VAL A 177 4.85 5.24 5.13
N ALA A 178 5.40 5.01 6.32
CA ALA A 178 6.62 4.22 6.50
C ALA A 178 6.65 3.51 7.85
N VAL A 179 7.72 2.74 8.09
CA VAL A 179 7.99 2.03 9.36
C VAL A 179 8.66 2.91 10.41
N GLY A 180 8.90 4.19 10.10
CA GLY A 180 9.54 5.16 10.98
C GLY A 180 9.34 6.61 10.55
N PRO A 181 9.68 7.58 11.42
CA PRO A 181 9.69 8.99 11.07
C PRO A 181 10.89 9.33 10.18
N ASN A 182 10.70 10.22 9.19
CA ASN A 182 11.74 10.59 8.19
C ASN A 182 12.24 9.39 7.35
N ASP A 183 11.40 8.39 7.17
CA ASP A 183 11.71 7.16 6.44
C ASP A 183 10.88 7.07 5.16
N LEU A 184 11.45 6.45 4.13
CA LEU A 184 10.80 6.12 2.85
C LEU A 184 10.51 4.62 2.70
N SER A 185 10.89 3.81 3.68
CA SER A 185 10.70 2.37 3.67
C SER A 185 9.21 2.05 3.76
N PRO A 186 8.62 1.37 2.76
CA PRO A 186 7.19 1.04 2.78
C PRO A 186 6.89 0.05 3.91
N ILE A 187 5.65 0.10 4.42
CA ILE A 187 5.20 -0.80 5.50
C ILE A 187 5.21 -2.28 5.10
N SER A 188 5.16 -2.58 3.81
CA SER A 188 5.26 -3.94 3.28
C SER A 188 6.57 -4.64 3.61
N ASN A 189 7.64 -3.89 3.91
CA ASN A 189 8.90 -4.47 4.39
C ASN A 189 8.76 -5.19 5.74
N ASN A 190 7.75 -4.82 6.54
CA ASN A 190 7.48 -5.41 7.86
C ASN A 190 6.28 -6.36 7.85
N ILE A 191 5.61 -6.53 6.71
CA ILE A 191 4.55 -7.53 6.56
C ILE A 191 5.22 -8.88 6.28
N TRP A 192 5.21 -9.75 7.29
CA TRP A 192 5.84 -11.06 7.21
C TRP A 192 4.90 -12.07 6.56
N GLN A 193 5.29 -12.66 5.43
CA GLN A 193 4.48 -13.67 4.72
C GLN A 193 4.18 -14.95 5.53
N ASP A 194 4.87 -15.12 6.66
CA ASP A 194 4.76 -16.27 7.56
C ASP A 194 3.80 -16.01 8.75
N ASP A 195 3.25 -14.80 8.89
CA ASP A 195 2.25 -14.54 9.91
C ASP A 195 0.88 -15.06 9.45
N ALA A 196 0.43 -16.13 10.09
CA ALA A 196 -0.86 -16.75 9.86
C ALA A 196 -2.06 -15.87 10.25
N SER A 197 -1.83 -14.76 10.95
CA SER A 197 -2.87 -13.79 11.29
C SER A 197 -3.29 -12.95 10.07
N TYR A 198 -2.36 -12.68 9.15
CA TYR A 198 -2.53 -11.71 8.05
C TYR A 198 -2.91 -10.30 8.54
N GLU A 199 -2.52 -9.97 9.77
CA GLU A 199 -2.83 -8.71 10.45
C GLU A 199 -1.67 -7.71 10.32
N ILE A 200 -2.00 -6.41 10.38
CA ILE A 200 -1.01 -5.37 10.63
C ILE A 200 -0.91 -5.21 12.15
N ASP A 201 0.24 -5.54 12.73
CA ASP A 201 0.46 -5.62 14.18
C ASP A 201 1.73 -4.91 14.66
N PHE A 202 2.26 -3.99 13.85
CA PHE A 202 3.49 -3.23 14.12
C PHE A 202 3.27 -1.71 14.02
N PRO A 203 4.26 -0.88 14.40
CA PRO A 203 4.12 0.57 14.32
C PRO A 203 4.15 1.07 12.88
N VAL A 204 3.14 1.85 12.50
CA VAL A 204 3.02 2.45 11.18
C VAL A 204 3.04 3.97 11.31
N PHE A 205 4.00 4.62 10.67
CA PHE A 205 4.15 6.07 10.72
C PHE A 205 3.50 6.73 9.50
N ILE A 206 2.57 7.65 9.73
CA ILE A 206 2.09 8.60 8.72
C ILE A 206 2.93 9.87 8.88
N ASN A 207 3.89 10.06 7.98
CA ASN A 207 4.75 11.23 7.94
C ASN A 207 4.06 12.36 7.16
N LEU A 208 3.76 13.48 7.82
CA LEU A 208 2.99 14.59 7.25
C LEU A 208 3.82 15.86 7.15
N GLY A 209 3.99 16.35 5.93
CA GLY A 209 4.60 17.62 5.62
C GLY A 209 6.12 17.62 5.72
N ASN A 210 6.70 18.66 5.12
CA ASN A 210 8.11 19.00 5.17
C ASN A 210 8.24 20.54 5.10
N PRO A 211 9.43 21.14 5.22
CA PRO A 211 9.60 22.60 5.23
C PRO A 211 8.96 23.35 4.04
N ASP A 212 8.78 22.68 2.90
CA ASP A 212 8.31 23.25 1.64
C ASP A 212 6.93 22.74 1.23
N CYS A 213 6.30 21.87 2.03
CA CYS A 213 4.98 21.32 1.75
C CYS A 213 4.13 21.07 2.99
N SER A 214 2.86 21.48 2.91
CA SER A 214 1.83 21.16 3.89
C SER A 214 0.75 20.30 3.22
N PRO A 215 0.47 19.09 3.73
CA PRO A 215 -0.57 18.24 3.16
C PRO A 215 -1.96 18.84 3.43
N ASN A 216 -2.91 18.51 2.55
CA ASN A 216 -4.32 18.80 2.74
C ASN A 216 -5.07 17.55 3.23
N LEU A 217 -6.37 17.69 3.52
CA LEU A 217 -7.18 16.58 4.03
C LEU A 217 -7.18 15.34 3.11
N ASN A 218 -7.24 15.53 1.79
CA ASN A 218 -7.26 14.40 0.84
C ASN A 218 -5.93 13.63 0.85
N ILE A 219 -4.80 14.33 0.98
CA ILE A 219 -3.48 13.70 1.14
C ILE A 219 -3.44 12.93 2.46
N VAL A 220 -3.92 13.50 3.57
CA VAL A 220 -3.91 12.79 4.86
C VAL A 220 -4.80 11.54 4.80
N ILE A 221 -6.01 11.61 4.21
CA ILE A 221 -6.87 10.43 4.00
C ILE A 221 -6.19 9.40 3.11
N HIS A 222 -5.48 9.83 2.07
CA HIS A 222 -4.69 8.94 1.21
C HIS A 222 -3.64 8.16 2.02
N GLU A 223 -2.86 8.84 2.88
CA GLU A 223 -1.90 8.17 3.74
C GLU A 223 -2.57 7.22 4.74
N PHE A 224 -3.73 7.59 5.30
CA PHE A 224 -4.50 6.64 6.10
C PHE A 224 -4.90 5.40 5.29
N GLY A 225 -5.22 5.53 4.01
CA GLY A 225 -5.42 4.40 3.10
C GLY A 225 -4.23 3.44 3.07
N HIS A 226 -3.02 3.97 2.89
CA HIS A 226 -1.78 3.19 2.97
C HIS A 226 -1.61 2.53 4.34
N ALA A 227 -1.74 3.30 5.42
CA ALA A 227 -1.61 2.78 6.79
C ALA A 227 -2.66 1.72 7.13
N MET A 228 -3.81 1.75 6.45
CA MET A 228 -4.90 0.80 6.60
C MET A 228 -4.77 -0.45 5.70
N GLY A 229 -3.73 -0.54 4.85
CA GLY A 229 -3.40 -1.72 4.06
C GLY A 229 -3.48 -1.56 2.53
N LEU A 230 -3.83 -0.38 2.01
CA LEU A 230 -3.80 -0.13 0.56
C LEU A 230 -2.39 0.28 0.13
N GLU A 231 -1.52 -0.61 -0.33
CA GLU A 231 -0.15 -0.22 -0.72
C GLU A 231 -0.09 0.37 -2.13
N GLY A 232 -0.56 -0.38 -3.13
CA GLY A 232 -0.43 0.01 -4.53
C GLY A 232 -1.33 1.18 -4.90
N HIS A 233 -0.77 2.22 -5.54
CA HIS A 233 -1.56 3.25 -6.20
C HIS A 233 -2.41 2.65 -7.33
N PHE A 234 -3.59 3.23 -7.57
CA PHE A 234 -4.49 2.88 -8.68
C PHE A 234 -5.30 4.11 -9.13
N PRO A 235 -5.99 4.09 -10.28
CA PRO A 235 -6.85 5.19 -10.72
C PRO A 235 -7.91 5.58 -9.67
N GLY A 236 -7.68 6.70 -8.98
CA GLY A 236 -8.50 7.17 -7.86
C GLY A 236 -7.85 7.02 -6.47
N PHE A 237 -6.61 6.55 -6.41
CA PHE A 237 -5.76 6.48 -5.22
C PHE A 237 -4.30 6.68 -5.61
N GLY A 238 -3.79 7.91 -5.50
CA GLY A 238 -2.43 8.29 -5.88
C GLY A 238 -2.13 8.36 -7.39
N MET A 239 -2.91 7.67 -8.23
CA MET A 239 -2.90 7.90 -9.69
C MET A 239 -3.95 8.95 -10.06
N GLY A 240 -3.48 10.14 -10.42
CA GLY A 240 -4.31 11.32 -10.67
C GLY A 240 -4.41 12.18 -9.41
N GLY A 241 -5.55 12.10 -8.73
CA GLY A 241 -5.74 12.75 -7.43
C GLY A 241 -5.32 11.85 -6.26
N ALA A 242 -5.09 12.44 -5.09
CA ALA A 242 -4.80 11.69 -3.87
C ALA A 242 -5.88 10.61 -3.58
N ILE A 243 -7.16 10.98 -3.66
CA ILE A 243 -8.30 10.07 -3.50
C ILE A 243 -9.47 10.44 -4.44
N SER A 244 -10.29 9.45 -4.78
CA SER A 244 -11.59 9.59 -5.48
C SER A 244 -12.64 8.61 -4.94
N ASN A 245 -13.80 8.48 -5.58
CA ASN A 245 -14.80 7.47 -5.19
C ASN A 245 -14.26 6.03 -5.27
N ASN A 246 -13.32 5.75 -6.18
CA ASN A 246 -12.74 4.41 -6.29
C ASN A 246 -11.93 4.05 -5.03
N PHE A 247 -11.20 5.00 -4.44
CA PHE A 247 -10.51 4.81 -3.17
C PHE A 247 -11.48 4.34 -2.07
N TRP A 248 -12.61 5.03 -1.92
CA TRP A 248 -13.60 4.70 -0.89
C TRP A 248 -14.20 3.30 -1.10
N LEU A 249 -14.51 2.93 -2.34
CA LEU A 249 -15.05 1.60 -2.66
C LEU A 249 -14.05 0.47 -2.37
N VAL A 250 -12.78 0.68 -2.71
CA VAL A 250 -11.72 -0.31 -2.49
C VAL A 250 -11.41 -0.44 -0.99
N LEU A 251 -11.20 0.67 -0.29
CA LEU A 251 -10.92 0.67 1.15
C LEU A 251 -12.09 0.07 1.95
N PHE A 252 -13.34 0.42 1.59
CA PHE A 252 -14.52 -0.15 2.23
C PHE A 252 -14.63 -1.65 1.97
N SER A 253 -14.35 -2.12 0.75
CA SER A 253 -14.34 -3.55 0.42
C SER A 253 -13.28 -4.30 1.23
N LEU A 254 -12.06 -3.77 1.32
CA LEU A 254 -10.99 -4.36 2.14
C LEU A 254 -11.44 -4.62 3.58
N TYR A 255 -12.08 -3.63 4.20
CA TYR A 255 -12.52 -3.71 5.60
C TYR A 255 -13.84 -4.44 5.84
N ASN A 256 -14.50 -4.91 4.77
CA ASN A 256 -15.67 -5.80 4.85
C ASN A 256 -15.34 -7.25 4.48
N ASN A 257 -14.10 -7.53 4.08
CA ASN A 257 -13.57 -8.88 3.96
C ASN A 257 -12.71 -9.20 5.21
N PRO A 258 -12.73 -10.44 5.75
CA PRO A 258 -11.79 -10.85 6.79
C PRO A 258 -10.31 -10.66 6.39
N PRO A 259 -9.38 -10.46 7.35
CA PRO A 259 -7.95 -10.59 7.06
C PRO A 259 -7.67 -12.01 6.52
N GLY A 260 -6.70 -12.13 5.62
CA GLY A 260 -6.38 -13.41 4.98
C GLY A 260 -7.44 -13.91 4.00
N THR A 261 -8.35 -13.06 3.51
CA THR A 261 -9.29 -13.47 2.46
C THR A 261 -8.52 -13.72 1.17
N ARG A 262 -8.76 -14.88 0.56
CA ARG A 262 -8.15 -15.27 -0.71
C ARG A 262 -8.73 -14.43 -1.84
N GLU A 263 -7.94 -14.22 -2.88
CA GLU A 263 -8.37 -13.50 -4.09
C GLU A 263 -9.74 -13.98 -4.62
N GLN A 264 -9.93 -15.29 -4.79
CA GLN A 264 -11.17 -15.84 -5.33
C GLN A 264 -12.39 -15.67 -4.40
N ASP A 265 -12.15 -15.38 -3.12
CA ASP A 265 -13.18 -15.25 -2.08
C ASP A 265 -13.47 -13.78 -1.73
N LEU A 266 -12.71 -12.83 -2.29
CA LEU A 266 -12.92 -11.40 -2.08
C LEU A 266 -14.25 -10.95 -2.67
N LEU A 267 -14.97 -10.15 -1.89
CA LEU A 267 -16.23 -9.53 -2.29
C LEU A 267 -16.08 -8.01 -2.39
N LEU A 268 -16.68 -7.42 -3.41
CA LEU A 268 -16.88 -5.97 -3.44
C LEU A 268 -18.02 -5.57 -2.51
N HIS A 269 -17.76 -4.56 -1.69
CA HIS A 269 -18.74 -3.92 -0.85
C HIS A 269 -18.87 -2.44 -1.21
N ARG A 270 -20.06 -1.89 -0.97
CA ARG A 270 -20.35 -0.48 -1.24
C ARG A 270 -20.91 0.17 0.03
N PRO A 271 -20.38 1.32 0.48
CA PRO A 271 -20.95 2.04 1.61
C PRO A 271 -22.33 2.58 1.23
N PHE A 272 -23.22 2.71 2.22
CA PHE A 272 -24.54 3.29 1.98
C PHE A 272 -24.41 4.76 1.54
N GLY A 273 -24.93 5.09 0.36
CA GLY A 273 -24.95 6.46 -0.15
C GLY A 273 -23.76 6.87 -1.03
N PHE A 274 -22.98 5.90 -1.53
CA PHE A 274 -21.94 6.08 -2.56
C PHE A 274 -22.36 5.52 -3.92
#